data_AF-A0A0M4F0A6-F1
#
_entry.id   AF-A0A0M4F0A6-F1
#
_cell.length_a   1.000
_cell.length_b   1.000
_cell.length_c   1.000
_cell.angle_alpha   90.00
_cell.angle_beta   90.00
_cell.angle_gamma   90.00
#
_symmetry.space_group_name_H-M   'P 1'
#
loop_
_entity.id
_entity.type
_entity.pdbx_description
1 polymer ?
#
loop_
_entity_poly.entity_id
_entity_poly.type
_entity_poly.pdbx_seq_one_letter_code
_entity_poly.pdbx_strand_id
1 'polypeptide(L)'
;MNAVIALCHFCEAHGPCAIFCTQTLRDTKIEDVLQLEQQAQKTCSACNYTLGRNNNNAIYSKDTESGASFVSTRVAALPEVATLIKQAAVRSLSCEINTNRDGDGGFVFFGDSTRGHILSHTFRVSDLQARGYYQLFSIIVLMKDKYFLLNTKPFLAEHLRKVSSELQAGAQRTKEAEEVQYSARQRRLSGAQFLTPTPRSLLELTGEEHVFAQLHSHFAWILLAGSRFLTEHVTFGNLPWLPPQSSTRPPAQRLTYNSSTLPMIQMYEENLGDDDFLSLRLIKNVLRKEDFATICYCALTGVKIIVRGAPERTFHFMVCLKKLLPEPMHNLMRIDAQHQHSISSEYKIISVSNDIAVPIASSTVYRVDFLEKHINGNDAVSVKWPGELPRKLPDLMVKLMKAVKAVEDKTFTELVLNKQTKVLIEEWKNKVICLNHAKSGSVQAKLKNVLGIQPQDQPLINYWSTHLH
;
A
#
# COMPACT_ATOMS: atom_id res chain seq x y z
N MET A 1 5.19 11.73 8.84
CA MET A 1 4.06 12.46 9.42
C MET A 1 3.92 13.73 8.60
N ASN A 2 2.76 14.06 8.05
CA ASN A 2 2.61 15.33 7.33
C ASN A 2 2.39 16.47 8.32
N ALA A 3 3.49 17.02 8.82
CA ALA A 3 3.51 18.05 9.85
C ALA A 3 4.70 19.00 9.60
N VAL A 4 4.61 20.19 10.19
CA VAL A 4 5.72 21.13 10.27
C VAL A 4 6.10 21.31 11.73
N ILE A 5 7.38 21.08 12.04
CA ILE A 5 7.94 21.34 13.37
C ILE A 5 8.73 22.63 13.27
N ALA A 6 8.45 23.61 14.13
CA ALA A 6 9.17 24.87 14.14
C ALA A 6 9.66 25.25 15.54
N LEU A 7 10.90 25.74 15.63
CA LEU A 7 11.43 26.41 16.79
C LEU A 7 11.13 27.91 16.68
N CYS A 8 10.45 28.42 17.69
CA CYS A 8 10.07 29.81 17.84
C CYS A 8 10.78 30.42 19.04
N HIS A 9 11.03 31.72 18.99
CA HIS A 9 11.54 32.47 20.13
C HIS A 9 10.84 33.83 20.24
N PHE A 10 10.82 34.36 21.45
CA PHE A 10 10.36 35.71 21.71
C PHE A 10 11.56 36.67 21.61
N CYS A 11 11.67 37.40 20.50
CA CYS A 11 12.67 38.44 20.35
C CYS A 11 12.21 39.73 21.01
N GLU A 12 13.06 40.39 21.81
CA GLU A 12 12.71 41.70 22.38
C GLU A 12 12.55 42.79 21.30
N ALA A 13 13.26 42.67 20.17
CA ALA A 13 13.20 43.64 19.07
C ALA A 13 12.05 43.38 18.08
N HIS A 14 11.76 42.12 17.78
CA HIS A 14 10.80 41.74 16.71
C HIS A 14 9.54 41.04 17.23
N GLY A 15 9.48 40.72 18.52
CA GLY A 15 8.43 39.90 19.10
C GLY A 15 8.54 38.40 18.78
N PRO A 16 7.44 37.65 18.91
CA PRO A 16 7.39 36.21 18.62
C PRO A 16 7.70 35.90 17.15
N CYS A 17 8.68 35.04 16.88
CA CYS A 17 8.95 34.57 15.52
C CYS A 17 9.54 33.17 15.48
N ALA A 18 9.29 32.48 14.37
CA ALA A 18 9.94 31.21 14.04
C ALA A 18 11.35 31.47 13.48
N ILE A 19 12.33 30.71 13.96
CA ILE A 19 13.74 30.80 13.54
C ILE A 19 14.21 29.56 12.80
N PHE A 20 13.52 28.43 12.96
CA PHE A 20 13.90 27.17 12.32
C PHE A 20 12.67 26.31 12.11
N CYS A 21 12.36 25.95 10.87
CA CYS A 21 11.19 25.17 10.48
C CYS A 21 11.63 23.93 9.71
N THR A 22 11.20 22.74 10.14
CA THR A 22 11.45 21.47 9.46
C THR A 22 10.13 20.90 8.94
N GLN A 23 10.13 20.46 7.68
CA GLN A 23 8.97 19.92 7.00
C GLN A 23 9.35 18.71 6.13
N THR A 24 8.37 17.83 5.88
CA THR A 24 8.55 16.69 4.97
C THR A 24 8.08 17.06 3.58
N LEU A 25 8.93 16.86 2.57
CA LEU A 25 8.61 17.02 1.16
C LEU A 25 8.62 15.64 0.49
N ARG A 26 7.54 15.30 -0.21
CA ARG A 26 7.41 14.03 -0.95
C ARG A 26 7.53 14.21 -2.46
N ASP A 27 6.88 15.24 -3.02
CA ASP A 27 6.75 15.43 -4.48
C ASP A 27 7.17 16.83 -4.96
N THR A 28 7.67 17.69 -4.07
CA THR A 28 8.12 19.04 -4.43
C THR A 28 9.60 19.01 -4.80
N LYS A 29 9.95 19.65 -5.92
CA LYS A 29 11.35 19.82 -6.31
C LYS A 29 12.02 20.70 -5.27
N ILE A 30 13.10 20.19 -4.68
CA ILE A 30 13.91 20.90 -3.67
C ILE A 30 14.42 22.25 -4.23
N GLU A 31 14.68 22.31 -5.54
CA GLU A 31 15.12 23.51 -6.25
C GLU A 31 14.14 24.69 -6.13
N ASP A 32 12.83 24.44 -6.15
CA ASP A 32 11.80 25.49 -6.05
C ASP A 32 11.75 26.09 -4.62
N VAL A 33 12.14 25.30 -3.62
CA VAL A 33 12.18 25.72 -2.21
C VAL A 33 13.40 26.60 -1.92
N LEU A 34 14.54 26.28 -2.54
CA LEU A 34 15.81 27.00 -2.35
C LEU A 34 15.79 28.41 -2.97
N GLN A 35 14.97 28.63 -4.01
CA GLN A 35 14.86 29.95 -4.66
C GLN A 35 14.09 30.97 -3.81
N LEU A 36 13.16 30.53 -2.95
CA LEU A 36 12.33 31.41 -2.13
C LEU A 36 13.09 32.07 -0.96
N GLU A 37 14.21 31.49 -0.50
CA GLU A 37 15.01 32.05 0.61
C GLU A 37 15.82 33.28 0.21
N GLN A 38 16.04 33.53 -1.08
CA GLN A 38 16.85 34.67 -1.56
C GLN A 38 16.21 36.05 -1.27
N GLN A 39 14.95 36.09 -0.82
CA GLN A 39 14.23 37.33 -0.51
C GLN A 39 14.12 37.64 1.00
N ALA A 40 14.88 36.95 1.87
CA ALA A 40 14.80 37.17 3.31
C ALA A 40 15.37 38.53 3.74
N GLN A 41 14.54 39.37 4.36
CA GLN A 41 14.92 40.64 4.98
C GLN A 41 15.99 40.45 6.08
N LYS A 42 16.91 41.41 6.19
CA LYS A 42 17.89 41.48 7.29
C LYS A 42 17.15 41.48 8.63
N THR A 43 17.46 40.53 9.49
CA THR A 43 16.94 40.46 10.86
C THR A 43 18.07 40.47 11.89
N CYS A 44 17.77 40.73 13.15
CA CYS A 44 18.78 40.72 14.21
C CYS A 44 19.39 39.32 14.40
N SER A 45 20.54 39.27 15.07
CA SER A 45 21.31 38.06 15.37
C SER A 45 20.52 36.97 16.13
N ALA A 46 19.63 37.34 17.07
CA ALA A 46 18.76 36.36 17.74
C ALA A 46 17.74 35.70 16.80
N CYS A 47 17.21 36.48 15.86
CA CYS A 47 16.25 35.99 14.88
C CYS A 47 16.92 35.36 13.65
N ASN A 48 18.24 35.45 13.54
CA ASN A 48 18.94 34.98 12.37
C ASN A 48 19.34 33.52 12.55
N TYR A 49 18.90 32.72 11.60
CA TYR A 49 19.43 31.40 11.37
C TYR A 49 20.62 31.57 10.43
N THR A 50 21.83 31.31 10.91
CA THR A 50 23.04 31.31 10.09
C THR A 50 23.77 30.00 10.22
N LEU A 51 23.89 29.28 9.11
CA LEU A 51 24.63 28.02 9.03
C LEU A 51 26.08 28.29 8.64
N GLY A 52 26.90 28.77 9.57
CA GLY A 52 28.32 28.99 9.33
C GLY A 52 28.63 29.94 8.14
N ARG A 53 29.90 30.00 7.73
CA ARG A 53 30.45 30.99 6.78
C ARG A 53 29.94 30.91 5.34
N ASN A 54 29.11 29.93 4.99
CA ASN A 54 28.65 29.71 3.62
C ASN A 54 27.15 30.07 3.55
N ASN A 55 26.79 30.98 2.65
CA ASN A 55 25.45 31.55 2.40
C ASN A 55 24.31 30.54 2.08
N ASN A 56 24.43 29.26 2.41
CA ASN A 56 23.37 28.26 2.26
C ASN A 56 22.50 28.21 3.52
N ASN A 57 21.26 28.70 3.40
CA ASN A 57 20.32 28.85 4.52
C ASN A 57 19.34 27.66 4.70
N ALA A 58 19.58 26.54 4.00
CA ALA A 58 18.74 25.34 4.09
C ALA A 58 19.56 24.08 4.42
N ILE A 59 19.03 23.23 5.30
CA ILE A 59 19.53 21.88 5.57
C ILE A 59 18.52 20.88 5.02
N TYR A 60 18.97 19.84 4.34
CA TYR A 60 18.10 18.75 3.95
C TYR A 60 18.71 17.38 4.23
N SER A 61 17.85 16.41 4.49
CA SER A 61 18.19 14.99 4.61
C SER A 61 17.17 14.15 3.85
N LYS A 62 17.59 12.99 3.37
CA LYS A 62 16.71 12.05 2.67
C LYS A 62 16.80 10.69 3.31
N ASP A 63 15.66 10.11 3.67
CA ASP A 63 15.58 8.73 4.09
C ASP A 63 15.58 7.84 2.84
N THR A 64 16.55 6.92 2.75
CA THR A 64 16.67 6.00 1.62
C THR A 64 15.60 4.92 1.62
N GLU A 65 15.06 4.57 2.78
CA GLU A 65 14.05 3.50 2.92
C GLU A 65 12.66 3.99 2.50
N SER A 66 12.20 5.11 3.05
CA SER A 66 10.88 5.68 2.71
C SER A 66 10.88 6.61 1.49
N GLY A 67 12.06 7.03 1.02
CA GLY A 67 12.21 8.04 -0.02
C GLY A 67 11.85 9.47 0.42
N ALA A 68 11.46 9.67 1.68
CA ALA A 68 11.05 10.98 2.20
C ALA A 68 12.24 11.94 2.30
N SER A 69 12.03 13.20 1.89
CA SER A 69 13.00 14.28 2.09
C SER A 69 12.53 15.22 3.18
N PHE A 70 13.43 15.56 4.10
CA PHE A 70 13.19 16.52 5.18
C PHE A 70 14.01 17.77 4.87
N VAL A 71 13.35 18.92 4.89
CA VAL A 71 13.99 20.21 4.64
C VAL A 71 13.78 21.10 5.85
N SER A 72 14.87 21.71 6.30
CA SER A 72 14.86 22.73 7.33
C SER A 72 15.34 24.05 6.78
N THR A 73 14.52 25.07 6.99
CA THR A 73 14.72 26.45 6.54
C THR A 73 14.29 27.39 7.65
N ARG A 74 14.63 28.67 7.53
CA ARG A 74 14.16 29.66 8.50
C ARG A 74 12.63 29.80 8.49
N VAL A 75 12.06 29.83 7.29
CA VAL A 75 10.62 29.98 7.04
C VAL A 75 10.13 28.73 6.31
N ALA A 76 8.93 28.26 6.63
CA ALA A 76 8.31 27.13 5.91
C ALA A 76 8.29 27.40 4.39
N ALA A 77 8.58 26.39 3.57
CA ALA A 77 8.75 26.62 2.12
C ALA A 77 7.47 27.06 1.42
N LEU A 78 6.30 26.61 1.90
CA LEU A 78 5.02 27.00 1.33
C LEU A 78 4.56 28.32 1.98
N PRO A 79 4.27 29.37 1.20
CA PRO A 79 3.88 30.68 1.75
C PRO A 79 2.66 30.62 2.67
N GLU A 80 1.65 29.81 2.32
CA GLU A 80 0.47 29.59 3.15
C GLU A 80 0.85 29.00 4.51
N VAL A 81 1.69 27.97 4.52
CA VAL A 81 2.17 27.34 5.75
C VAL A 81 3.03 28.31 6.57
N ALA A 82 3.84 29.15 5.91
CA ALA A 82 4.62 30.19 6.57
C ALA A 82 3.74 31.18 7.33
N THR A 83 2.59 31.59 6.77
CA THR A 83 1.63 32.46 7.49
C THR A 83 1.03 31.77 8.70
N LEU A 84 0.70 30.48 8.60
CA LEU A 84 0.16 29.70 9.71
C LEU A 84 1.18 29.55 10.84
N ILE A 85 2.45 29.28 10.51
CA ILE A 85 3.55 29.20 11.48
C ILE A 85 3.78 30.54 12.18
N LYS A 86 3.74 31.67 11.46
CA LYS A 86 3.84 33.01 12.07
C LYS A 86 2.73 33.25 13.09
N GLN A 87 1.47 32.94 12.74
CA GLN A 87 0.35 33.08 13.67
C GLN A 87 0.46 32.12 14.87
N ALA A 88 0.92 30.89 14.63
CA ALA A 88 1.15 29.88 15.66
C ALA A 88 2.22 30.34 16.67
N ALA A 89 3.32 30.92 16.19
CA ALA A 89 4.40 31.45 17.02
C ALA A 89 3.90 32.57 17.95
N VAL A 90 3.11 33.52 17.42
CA VAL A 90 2.52 34.60 18.22
C VAL A 90 1.61 34.05 19.31
N ARG A 91 0.70 33.13 18.98
CA ARG A 91 -0.20 32.52 19.98
C ARG A 91 0.58 31.75 21.04
N SER A 92 1.51 30.90 20.60
CA SER A 92 2.33 30.05 21.47
C SER A 92 3.15 30.82 22.51
N LEU A 93 3.73 31.95 22.12
CA LEU A 93 4.63 32.73 22.98
C LEU A 93 3.95 33.89 23.71
N SER A 94 2.76 34.33 23.28
CA SER A 94 2.12 35.54 23.85
C SER A 94 0.69 35.34 24.37
N CYS A 95 -0.06 34.36 23.88
CA CYS A 95 -1.46 34.18 24.26
C CYS A 95 -1.70 32.94 25.11
N GLU A 96 -1.04 31.84 24.77
CA GLU A 96 -1.28 30.53 25.35
C GLU A 96 -0.40 30.34 26.59
N ILE A 97 -1.02 30.41 27.77
CA ILE A 97 -0.30 30.34 29.05
C ILE A 97 -0.21 28.90 29.51
N ASN A 98 1.02 28.43 29.74
CA ASN A 98 1.26 27.19 30.45
C ASN A 98 1.17 27.43 31.96
N THR A 99 0.31 26.68 32.65
CA THR A 99 0.13 26.79 34.11
C THR A 99 1.16 25.99 34.91
N ASN A 100 1.90 25.07 34.28
CA ASN A 100 2.97 24.33 34.95
C ASN A 100 4.14 25.27 35.24
N ARG A 101 4.47 25.39 36.53
CA ARG A 101 5.54 26.25 37.05
C ARG A 101 6.91 25.56 37.05
N ASP A 102 6.95 24.27 36.74
CA ASP A 102 8.20 23.51 36.66
C ASP A 102 8.99 23.97 35.43
N GLY A 103 10.29 24.24 35.61
CA GLY A 103 11.19 24.77 34.57
C GLY A 103 11.38 23.88 33.34
N ASP A 104 10.78 22.69 33.35
CA ASP A 104 10.81 21.65 32.31
C ASP A 104 9.85 21.92 31.13
N GLY A 105 9.16 23.08 31.16
CA GLY A 105 8.23 23.48 30.11
C GLY A 105 6.95 22.67 30.10
N GLY A 106 5.98 23.08 29.28
CA GLY A 106 4.69 22.39 29.21
C GLY A 106 4.07 22.45 27.83
N PHE A 107 3.05 21.61 27.65
CA PHE A 107 2.43 21.36 26.36
C PHE A 107 1.05 22.01 26.32
N VAL A 108 0.87 22.96 25.41
CA VAL A 108 -0.42 23.58 25.14
C VAL A 108 -0.90 23.17 23.75
N PHE A 109 -2.13 22.70 23.67
CA PHE A 109 -2.79 22.38 22.40
C PHE A 109 -3.78 23.48 22.05
N PHE A 110 -3.72 23.97 20.82
CA PHE A 110 -4.67 24.96 20.31
C PHE A 110 -4.78 24.90 18.79
N GLY A 111 -5.77 25.57 18.22
CA GLY A 111 -5.96 25.67 16.76
C GLY A 111 -7.39 25.31 16.34
N ASP A 112 -7.63 25.38 15.04
CA ASP A 112 -8.94 25.20 14.43
C ASP A 112 -8.81 24.50 13.06
N SER A 113 -9.94 24.14 12.45
CA SER A 113 -9.95 23.38 11.19
C SER A 113 -9.42 24.19 9.99
N THR A 114 -9.45 25.53 10.05
CA THR A 114 -9.01 26.38 8.92
C THR A 114 -7.49 26.59 8.96
N ARG A 115 -6.96 26.99 10.12
CA ARG A 115 -5.53 27.27 10.33
C ARG A 115 -4.71 26.04 10.68
N GLY A 116 -5.36 24.95 11.06
CA GLY A 116 -4.71 23.74 11.55
C GLY A 116 -4.57 23.75 13.07
N HIS A 117 -4.09 22.62 13.57
CA HIS A 117 -3.96 22.31 14.99
C HIS A 117 -2.48 22.30 15.37
N ILE A 118 -2.18 22.86 16.54
CA ILE A 118 -0.84 23.14 17.02
C ILE A 118 -0.66 22.50 18.39
N LEU A 119 0.43 21.77 18.54
CA LEU A 119 0.96 21.34 19.83
C LEU A 119 2.20 22.18 20.12
N SER A 120 2.14 23.00 21.15
CA SER A 120 3.20 23.94 21.54
C SER A 120 3.90 23.46 22.80
N HIS A 121 5.23 23.41 22.77
CA HIS A 121 6.09 23.14 23.91
C HIS A 121 6.96 24.36 24.23
N THR A 122 6.57 25.12 25.24
CA THR A 122 7.25 26.36 25.63
C THR A 122 8.21 26.10 26.78
N PHE A 123 9.45 26.60 26.67
CA PHE A 123 10.52 26.43 27.65
C PHE A 123 11.42 27.68 27.73
N ARG A 124 12.20 27.79 28.81
CA ARG A 124 13.11 28.92 29.06
C ARG A 124 14.55 28.50 28.86
N VAL A 125 15.35 29.34 28.23
CA VAL A 125 16.78 29.15 28.01
C VAL A 125 17.53 30.24 28.78
N SER A 126 18.49 29.87 29.63
CA SER A 126 19.26 30.81 30.43
C SER A 126 20.05 31.79 29.55
N ASP A 127 20.02 33.08 29.90
CA ASP A 127 20.76 34.13 29.19
C ASP A 127 21.11 35.26 30.17
N LEU A 128 22.39 35.47 30.49
CA LEU A 128 22.82 36.51 31.42
C LEU A 128 22.61 37.95 30.94
N GLN A 129 22.47 38.17 29.62
CA GLN A 129 22.30 39.49 29.00
C GLN A 129 20.82 39.82 28.74
N ALA A 130 19.94 38.81 28.70
CA ALA A 130 18.50 39.03 28.54
C ALA A 130 17.84 39.55 29.83
N ARG A 131 16.75 40.29 29.65
CA ARG A 131 15.94 40.77 30.77
C ARG A 131 15.36 39.58 31.55
N GLY A 132 15.62 39.53 32.85
CA GLY A 132 15.16 38.43 33.71
C GLY A 132 16.05 37.19 33.65
N TYR A 133 17.20 37.26 32.99
CA TYR A 133 18.21 36.21 32.89
C TYR A 133 17.80 34.96 32.09
N TYR A 134 16.79 35.07 31.23
CA TYR A 134 16.36 34.00 30.33
C TYR A 134 15.74 34.54 29.04
N GLN A 135 15.80 33.75 27.98
CA GLN A 135 15.00 33.90 26.77
C GLN A 135 13.90 32.85 26.70
N LEU A 136 12.76 33.21 26.10
CA LEU A 136 11.61 32.32 25.96
C LEU A 136 11.59 31.68 24.56
N PHE A 137 11.59 30.35 24.54
CA PHE A 137 11.53 29.54 23.32
C PHE A 137 10.28 28.66 23.33
N SER A 138 9.86 28.24 22.14
CA SER A 138 8.79 27.27 21.97
C SER A 138 9.04 26.39 20.76
N ILE A 139 8.89 25.07 20.91
CA ILE A 139 8.81 24.15 19.78
C ILE A 139 7.33 23.90 19.49
N ILE A 140 6.89 24.23 18.28
CA ILE A 140 5.52 24.01 17.83
C ILE A 140 5.48 22.90 16.78
N VAL A 141 4.43 22.07 16.84
CA VAL A 141 4.11 21.06 15.83
C VAL A 141 2.76 21.42 15.21
N LEU A 142 2.77 21.79 13.94
CA LEU A 142 1.58 22.12 13.16
C LEU A 142 1.11 20.92 12.35
N MET A 143 -0.17 20.54 12.52
CA MET A 143 -0.83 19.48 11.76
C MET A 143 -2.24 19.90 11.33
N LYS A 144 -2.72 19.40 10.20
CA LYS A 144 -4.13 19.60 9.79
C LYS A 144 -5.09 18.65 10.50
N ASP A 145 -4.63 17.47 10.90
CA ASP A 145 -5.45 16.48 11.60
C ASP A 145 -5.35 16.65 13.13
N LYS A 146 -6.49 17.01 13.74
CA LYS A 146 -6.63 17.15 15.20
C LYS A 146 -6.40 15.84 15.93
N TYR A 147 -7.06 14.77 15.49
CA TYR A 147 -7.11 13.52 16.23
C TYR A 147 -5.77 12.82 16.16
N PHE A 148 -5.13 12.82 14.98
CA PHE A 148 -3.79 12.27 14.83
C PHE A 148 -2.79 12.98 15.74
N LEU A 149 -2.79 14.32 15.77
CA LEU A 149 -1.88 15.11 16.62
C LEU A 149 -2.10 14.82 18.12
N LEU A 150 -3.35 14.72 18.57
CA LEU A 150 -3.66 14.41 19.97
C LEU A 150 -3.27 12.99 20.35
N ASN A 151 -3.45 12.01 19.44
CA ASN A 151 -3.07 10.62 19.67
C ASN A 151 -1.54 10.42 19.65
N THR A 152 -0.80 11.21 18.86
CA THR A 152 0.68 11.22 18.86
C THR A 152 1.29 12.10 19.94
N LYS A 153 0.48 12.87 20.69
CA LYS A 153 0.97 13.79 21.73
C LYS A 153 1.94 13.13 22.73
N PRO A 154 1.72 11.93 23.30
CA PRO A 154 2.65 11.35 24.27
C PRO A 154 4.06 11.15 23.69
N PHE A 155 4.15 10.62 22.46
CA PHE A 155 5.38 10.46 21.71
C PHE A 155 6.06 11.80 21.40
N LEU A 156 5.29 12.77 20.89
CA LEU A 156 5.82 14.11 20.62
C LEU A 156 6.32 14.77 21.91
N ALA A 157 5.59 14.64 23.01
CA ALA A 157 5.93 15.29 24.26
C ALA A 157 7.24 14.78 24.86
N GLU A 158 7.48 13.48 24.80
CA GLU A 158 8.74 12.88 25.23
C GLU A 158 9.93 13.44 24.44
N HIS A 159 9.83 13.45 23.11
CA HIS A 159 10.96 13.81 22.26
C HIS A 159 11.18 15.31 22.16
N LEU A 160 10.11 16.12 22.21
CA LEU A 160 10.22 17.57 22.27
C LEU A 160 10.84 18.04 23.60
N ARG A 161 10.50 17.37 24.72
CA ARG A 161 11.13 17.64 26.01
C ARG A 161 12.62 17.30 25.98
N LYS A 162 13.01 16.19 25.35
CA LYS A 162 14.43 15.85 25.17
C LYS A 162 15.18 16.96 24.44
N VAL A 163 14.63 17.47 23.32
CA VAL A 163 15.25 18.57 22.57
C VAL A 163 15.35 19.84 23.41
N SER A 164 14.31 20.22 24.16
CA SER A 164 14.38 21.41 25.03
C SER A 164 15.39 21.24 26.15
N SER A 165 15.46 20.07 26.79
CA SER A 165 16.43 19.81 27.87
C SER A 165 17.87 19.87 27.37
N GLU A 166 18.15 19.38 26.16
CA GLU A 166 19.49 19.48 25.54
C GLU A 166 19.88 20.95 25.28
N LEU A 167 18.96 21.77 24.75
CA LEU A 167 19.18 23.20 24.56
C LEU A 167 19.39 23.94 25.90
N GLN A 168 18.59 23.61 26.92
CA GLN A 168 18.71 24.18 28.26
C GLN A 168 20.04 23.82 28.92
N ALA A 169 20.49 22.56 28.78
CA ALA A 169 21.77 22.10 29.30
C ALA A 169 22.95 22.78 28.59
N GLY A 170 22.87 23.00 27.27
CA GLY A 170 23.85 23.82 26.53
C GLY A 170 23.95 25.23 27.10
N ALA A 171 22.81 25.92 27.22
CA ALA A 171 22.79 27.29 27.73
C ALA A 171 23.21 27.42 29.20
N GLN A 172 22.92 26.41 30.02
CA GLN A 172 23.36 26.37 31.41
C GLN A 172 24.89 26.27 31.51
N ARG A 173 25.54 25.45 30.66
CA ARG A 173 27.01 25.38 30.58
C ARG A 173 27.64 26.72 30.18
N THR A 174 27.08 27.38 29.17
CA THR A 174 27.54 28.72 28.75
C THR A 174 27.40 29.75 29.87
N LYS A 175 26.24 29.75 30.54
CA LYS A 175 25.99 30.63 31.69
C LYS A 175 27.02 30.42 32.79
N GLU A 176 27.30 29.18 33.18
CA GLU A 176 28.27 28.86 34.23
C GLU A 176 29.68 29.35 33.86
N ALA A 177 30.10 29.18 32.60
CA ALA A 177 31.37 29.68 32.10
C ALA A 177 31.45 31.23 32.15
N GLU A 178 30.38 31.92 31.74
CA GLU A 178 30.29 33.39 31.80
C GLU A 178 30.29 33.91 33.25
N GLU A 179 29.65 33.19 34.18
CA GLU A 179 29.60 33.56 35.60
C GLU A 179 30.97 33.46 36.29
N VAL A 180 31.81 32.52 35.88
CA VAL A 180 33.21 32.41 36.34
C VAL A 180 34.05 33.58 35.83
N GLN A 181 33.82 34.02 34.59
CA GLN A 181 34.62 35.07 33.96
C GLN A 181 34.25 36.48 34.43
N TYR A 182 32.99 36.74 34.79
CA TYR A 182 32.50 38.06 35.21
C TYR A 182 31.84 38.04 36.60
N SER A 183 32.50 38.67 37.58
CA SER A 183 31.95 38.83 38.93
C SER A 183 30.57 39.52 38.91
N ALA A 184 29.64 39.06 39.76
CA ALA A 184 28.30 39.64 39.90
C ALA A 184 28.31 41.14 40.24
N ARG A 185 29.41 41.65 40.81
CA ARG A 185 29.63 43.07 41.10
C ARG A 185 30.07 43.85 39.85
N GLN A 186 30.94 43.27 39.01
CA GLN A 186 31.33 43.84 37.72
C GLN A 186 30.13 44.00 36.79
N ARG A 187 29.21 43.00 36.77
CA ARG A 187 27.97 43.04 35.97
C ARG A 187 27.01 44.17 36.34
N ARG A 188 26.98 44.60 37.61
CA ARG A 188 26.11 45.72 38.08
C ARG A 188 26.77 47.09 37.91
N LEU A 189 28.11 47.16 37.93
CA LEU A 189 28.89 48.40 37.84
C LEU A 189 29.27 48.78 36.41
N SER A 190 29.33 47.83 35.46
CA SER A 190 29.67 48.06 34.05
C SER A 190 28.51 48.64 33.24
N GLY A 191 27.91 49.72 33.75
CA GLY A 191 26.70 50.35 33.22
C GLY A 191 26.78 50.84 31.77
N ALA A 192 27.90 50.72 31.05
CA ALA A 192 28.02 51.16 29.66
C ALA A 192 27.77 50.05 28.60
N GLN A 193 28.10 48.78 28.88
CA GLN A 193 27.94 47.68 27.91
C GLN A 193 26.61 46.92 28.04
N PHE A 194 25.93 47.01 29.18
CA PHE A 194 24.66 46.33 29.45
C PHE A 194 23.40 47.19 29.21
N LEU A 195 23.55 48.47 28.82
CA LEU A 195 22.41 49.36 28.56
C LEU A 195 21.72 49.10 27.20
N THR A 196 22.36 48.34 26.31
CA THR A 196 21.75 47.86 25.06
C THR A 196 21.93 46.35 24.97
N PRO A 197 20.98 45.54 25.48
CA PRO A 197 21.04 44.09 25.33
C PRO A 197 21.13 43.75 23.84
N THR A 198 22.27 43.18 23.42
CA THR A 198 22.44 42.73 22.05
C THR A 198 21.73 41.38 21.89
N PRO A 199 20.85 41.22 20.90
CA PRO A 199 20.10 39.98 20.71
C PRO A 199 21.06 38.83 20.41
N ARG A 200 21.21 37.86 21.32
CA ARG A 200 22.12 36.72 21.15
C ARG A 200 21.50 35.62 20.31
N SER A 201 22.29 35.05 19.40
CA SER A 201 21.85 33.91 18.58
C SER A 201 21.77 32.63 19.44
N LEU A 202 20.98 31.64 18.99
CA LEU A 202 20.90 30.36 19.70
C LEU A 202 22.29 29.69 19.83
N LEU A 203 23.15 29.89 18.83
CA LEU A 203 24.55 29.43 18.81
C LEU A 203 25.36 30.01 19.98
N GLU A 204 25.22 31.31 20.23
CA GLU A 204 25.90 32.01 21.32
C GLU A 204 25.32 31.62 22.68
N LEU A 205 24.02 31.35 22.77
CA LEU A 205 23.39 30.90 24.00
C LEU A 205 23.89 29.51 24.40
N THR A 206 23.90 28.55 23.48
CA THR A 206 24.24 27.16 23.80
C THR A 206 25.73 26.86 23.75
N GLY A 207 26.52 27.70 23.06
CA GLY A 207 27.95 27.45 22.81
C GLY A 207 28.22 26.32 21.81
N GLU A 208 27.19 25.82 21.12
CA GLU A 208 27.26 24.65 20.24
C GLU A 208 27.27 25.09 18.77
N GLU A 209 28.38 24.90 18.06
CA GLU A 209 28.56 25.34 16.66
C GLU A 209 27.56 24.69 15.68
N HIS A 210 27.14 23.46 15.98
CA HIS A 210 26.28 22.65 15.11
C HIS A 210 24.85 22.48 15.63
N VAL A 211 24.38 23.38 16.51
CA VAL A 211 23.05 23.32 17.14
C VAL A 211 21.92 23.13 16.12
N PHE A 212 21.99 23.82 14.98
CA PHE A 212 20.95 23.73 13.95
C PHE A 212 20.98 22.42 13.15
N ALA A 213 22.16 21.81 12.98
CA ALA A 213 22.27 20.49 12.36
C ALA A 213 21.73 19.40 13.30
N GLN A 214 21.97 19.53 14.60
CA GLN A 214 21.38 18.67 15.63
C GLN A 214 19.86 18.83 15.64
N LEU A 215 19.33 20.06 15.66
CA LEU A 215 17.90 20.33 15.58
C LEU A 215 17.26 19.77 14.30
N HIS A 216 17.93 19.91 13.14
CA HIS A 216 17.49 19.27 11.89
C HIS A 216 17.33 17.76 12.09
N SER A 217 18.36 17.10 12.62
CA SER A 217 18.36 15.65 12.88
C SER A 217 17.20 15.24 13.80
N HIS A 218 17.01 15.93 14.92
CA HIS A 218 15.90 15.67 15.83
C HIS A 218 14.54 15.84 15.16
N PHE A 219 14.30 16.97 14.47
CA PHE A 219 13.01 17.24 13.86
C PHE A 219 12.71 16.30 12.68
N ALA A 220 13.71 16.01 11.84
CA ALA A 220 13.57 15.04 10.75
C ALA A 220 13.26 13.65 11.31
N TRP A 221 13.96 13.23 12.36
CA TRP A 221 13.70 11.95 13.01
C TRP A 221 12.32 11.89 13.65
N ILE A 222 11.86 12.95 14.34
CA ILE A 222 10.50 13.02 14.91
C ILE A 222 9.44 12.92 13.80
N LEU A 223 9.64 13.59 12.65
CA LEU A 223 8.72 13.52 11.51
C LEU A 223 8.68 12.12 10.88
N LEU A 224 9.81 11.44 10.81
CA LEU A 224 9.95 10.07 10.30
C LEU A 224 9.36 9.04 11.27
N ALA A 225 9.81 9.03 12.52
CA ALA A 225 9.33 8.12 13.55
C ALA A 225 7.85 8.33 13.86
N GLY A 226 7.38 9.59 13.91
CA GLY A 226 5.96 9.93 14.03
C GLY A 226 5.10 9.41 12.86
N SER A 227 5.69 9.18 11.68
CA SER A 227 4.99 8.53 10.56
C SER A 227 4.76 7.03 10.78
N ARG A 228 5.63 6.40 11.57
CA ARG A 228 5.63 4.97 11.87
C ARG A 228 5.02 4.66 13.25
N PHE A 229 4.60 5.69 13.99
CA PHE A 229 4.10 5.54 15.36
C PHE A 229 2.75 4.81 15.42
N LEU A 230 1.86 5.08 14.46
CA LEU A 230 0.58 4.36 14.31
C LEU A 230 0.60 3.58 13.00
N THR A 231 0.72 2.26 13.08
CA THR A 231 0.68 1.37 11.91
C THR A 231 -0.59 0.55 11.89
N GLU A 232 -1.37 0.66 10.82
CA GLU A 232 -2.51 -0.22 10.59
C GLU A 232 -2.03 -1.58 10.08
N HIS A 233 -2.58 -2.67 10.63
CA HIS A 233 -2.39 -4.03 10.13
C HIS A 233 -3.71 -4.51 9.54
N VAL A 234 -3.86 -4.40 8.22
CA VAL A 234 -5.03 -4.94 7.52
C VAL A 234 -4.76 -6.39 7.14
N THR A 235 -5.48 -7.32 7.75
CA THR A 235 -5.46 -8.72 7.33
C THR A 235 -6.45 -8.90 6.18
N PHE A 236 -5.94 -8.97 4.96
CA PHE A 236 -6.70 -9.56 3.87
C PHE A 236 -6.80 -11.06 4.16
N GLY A 237 -7.99 -11.65 4.02
CA GLY A 237 -8.16 -13.11 4.15
C GLY A 237 -7.33 -13.87 3.11
N ASN A 238 -7.43 -15.20 3.07
CA ASN A 238 -6.86 -15.99 1.98
C ASN A 238 -7.58 -15.64 0.67
N LEU A 239 -7.13 -14.58 0.01
CA LEU A 239 -7.66 -14.17 -1.28
C LEU A 239 -7.24 -15.22 -2.31
N PRO A 240 -8.17 -15.83 -3.07
CA PRO A 240 -7.86 -16.92 -3.99
C PRO A 240 -6.80 -16.59 -5.06
N TRP A 241 -6.58 -15.31 -5.34
CA TRP A 241 -5.61 -14.80 -6.33
C TRP A 241 -4.24 -14.44 -5.76
N LEU A 242 -4.07 -14.50 -4.43
CA LEU A 242 -2.75 -14.32 -3.80
C LEU A 242 -2.09 -15.70 -3.67
N PRO A 243 -0.85 -15.88 -4.15
CA PRO A 243 -0.14 -17.13 -3.94
C PRO A 243 -0.09 -17.45 -2.44
N PRO A 244 -0.17 -18.74 -2.04
CA PRO A 244 -0.04 -19.13 -0.65
C PRO A 244 1.27 -18.54 -0.10
N GLN A 245 1.18 -17.77 0.99
CA GLN A 245 2.35 -17.27 1.70
C GLN A 245 3.08 -18.49 2.28
N SER A 246 4.10 -18.97 1.59
CA SER A 246 4.83 -20.21 1.94
C SER A 246 5.82 -20.03 3.10
N SER A 247 5.85 -18.87 3.78
CA SER A 247 6.76 -18.63 4.89
C SER A 247 6.05 -18.56 6.24
N THR A 248 6.46 -19.43 7.16
CA THR A 248 6.20 -19.38 8.61
C THR A 248 6.79 -18.14 9.31
N ARG A 249 7.29 -17.17 8.55
CA ARG A 249 7.68 -15.84 9.01
C ARG A 249 6.91 -14.81 8.20
N PRO A 250 6.26 -13.81 8.83
CA PRO A 250 5.84 -12.64 8.09
C PRO A 250 7.10 -12.01 7.47
N PRO A 251 7.11 -11.67 6.16
CA PRO A 251 8.27 -11.01 5.57
C PRO A 251 8.55 -9.71 6.34
N ALA A 252 9.82 -9.48 6.67
CA ALA A 252 10.26 -8.29 7.41
C ALA A 252 9.99 -6.98 6.64
N GLN A 253 9.73 -7.07 5.34
CA GLN A 253 9.20 -5.98 4.53
C GLN A 253 7.75 -6.29 4.21
N ARG A 254 6.84 -5.49 4.80
CA ARG A 254 5.49 -5.33 4.26
C ARG A 254 5.66 -4.90 2.80
N LEU A 255 5.44 -5.83 1.89
CA LEU A 255 5.28 -5.55 0.46
C LEU A 255 4.12 -4.56 0.35
N THR A 256 4.43 -3.28 0.21
CA THR A 256 3.58 -2.35 -0.51
C THR A 256 3.50 -2.89 -1.92
N TYR A 257 2.46 -3.68 -2.21
CA TYR A 257 2.21 -4.17 -3.55
C TYR A 257 1.89 -2.97 -4.44
N ASN A 258 2.92 -2.41 -5.09
CA ASN A 258 2.75 -1.66 -6.31
C ASN A 258 2.22 -2.62 -7.37
N SER A 259 1.12 -2.28 -8.01
CA SER A 259 0.39 -3.11 -9.00
C SER A 259 1.15 -3.35 -10.33
N SER A 260 2.48 -3.23 -10.36
CA SER A 260 3.27 -3.17 -11.58
C SER A 260 4.39 -4.20 -11.70
N THR A 261 4.47 -5.21 -10.82
CA THR A 261 5.55 -6.22 -10.90
C THR A 261 5.02 -7.66 -10.95
N LEU A 262 4.50 -8.06 -12.12
CA LEU A 262 4.52 -9.44 -12.59
C LEU A 262 4.86 -9.47 -14.10
N PRO A 263 6.08 -9.87 -14.52
CA PRO A 263 6.56 -9.64 -15.89
C PRO A 263 6.16 -10.67 -16.96
N MET A 264 5.30 -11.67 -16.67
CA MET A 264 5.07 -12.79 -17.61
C MET A 264 3.60 -13.03 -17.98
N ILE A 265 2.68 -12.18 -17.53
CA ILE A 265 1.28 -12.17 -18.00
C ILE A 265 1.05 -11.03 -19.03
N GLN A 266 2.00 -10.09 -19.14
CA GLN A 266 1.87 -8.89 -19.96
C GLN A 266 1.81 -9.13 -21.47
N MET A 267 2.27 -10.26 -22.01
CA MET A 267 2.29 -10.44 -23.47
C MET A 267 0.91 -10.65 -24.12
N TYR A 268 -0.12 -10.99 -23.34
CA TYR A 268 -1.49 -11.17 -23.86
C TYR A 268 -2.56 -10.39 -23.09
N GLU A 269 -2.24 -9.79 -21.94
CA GLU A 269 -3.16 -8.88 -21.23
C GLU A 269 -3.35 -7.53 -21.91
N GLU A 270 -2.36 -7.06 -22.70
CA GLU A 270 -2.47 -5.75 -23.37
C GLU A 270 -3.56 -5.69 -24.46
N ASN A 271 -4.20 -6.82 -24.82
CA ASN A 271 -5.33 -6.88 -25.75
C ASN A 271 -6.66 -7.36 -25.13
N LEU A 272 -6.73 -7.59 -23.81
CA LEU A 272 -7.92 -8.19 -23.17
C LEU A 272 -8.89 -7.13 -22.64
N GLY A 273 -9.59 -6.48 -23.57
CA GLY A 273 -10.80 -5.69 -23.26
C GLY A 273 -12.08 -6.50 -23.11
N ASP A 274 -12.09 -7.82 -23.39
CA ASP A 274 -13.33 -8.57 -23.68
C ASP A 274 -13.49 -9.94 -22.97
N ASP A 275 -12.58 -10.34 -22.07
CA ASP A 275 -12.62 -11.69 -21.46
C ASP A 275 -13.84 -11.92 -20.53
N ASP A 276 -14.42 -10.81 -20.04
CA ASP A 276 -15.66 -10.80 -19.25
C ASP A 276 -16.91 -11.15 -20.07
N PHE A 277 -16.86 -11.09 -21.41
CA PHE A 277 -17.98 -11.44 -22.31
C PHE A 277 -17.93 -12.90 -22.82
N LEU A 278 -16.81 -13.61 -22.71
CA LEU A 278 -16.70 -15.00 -23.18
C LEU A 278 -17.36 -15.99 -22.21
N SER A 279 -18.64 -16.28 -22.39
CA SER A 279 -19.38 -17.17 -21.49
C SER A 279 -19.52 -18.61 -22.01
N LEU A 280 -19.90 -19.54 -21.13
CA LEU A 280 -20.21 -20.94 -21.51
C LEU A 280 -21.30 -21.06 -22.58
N ARG A 281 -22.07 -19.99 -22.80
CA ARG A 281 -23.03 -19.87 -23.91
C ARG A 281 -22.35 -20.01 -25.28
N LEU A 282 -21.12 -19.52 -25.44
CA LEU A 282 -20.36 -19.65 -26.69
C LEU A 282 -20.19 -21.12 -27.07
N ILE A 283 -19.76 -21.96 -26.12
CA ILE A 283 -19.61 -23.41 -26.34
C ILE A 283 -20.95 -24.02 -26.74
N LYS A 284 -22.05 -23.63 -26.08
CA LYS A 284 -23.38 -24.16 -26.38
C LYS A 284 -23.93 -23.70 -27.73
N ASN A 285 -23.59 -22.50 -28.19
CA ASN A 285 -23.99 -22.01 -29.52
C ASN A 285 -23.20 -22.71 -30.64
N VAL A 286 -21.94 -23.07 -30.37
CA VAL A 286 -21.04 -23.74 -31.30
C VAL A 286 -21.35 -25.25 -31.42
N LEU A 287 -21.76 -25.88 -30.32
CA LEU A 287 -22.05 -27.31 -30.26
C LEU A 287 -23.56 -27.61 -30.33
N ARG A 288 -23.93 -28.84 -30.67
CA ARG A 288 -25.32 -29.29 -30.53
C ARG A 288 -25.67 -29.42 -29.05
N LYS A 289 -26.98 -29.39 -28.74
CA LYS A 289 -27.49 -29.47 -27.35
C LYS A 289 -27.00 -30.71 -26.59
N GLU A 290 -26.90 -31.84 -27.27
CA GLU A 290 -26.44 -33.11 -26.71
C GLU A 290 -24.91 -33.12 -26.49
N ASP A 291 -24.17 -32.52 -27.43
CA ASP A 291 -22.70 -32.41 -27.38
C ASP A 291 -22.21 -31.46 -26.28
N PHE A 292 -22.98 -30.43 -25.96
CA PHE A 292 -22.66 -29.51 -24.86
C PHE A 292 -22.63 -30.24 -23.49
N ALA A 293 -23.57 -31.15 -23.25
CA ALA A 293 -23.58 -31.93 -22.01
C ALA A 293 -22.38 -32.90 -21.95
N THR A 294 -22.07 -33.56 -23.07
CA THR A 294 -20.96 -34.52 -23.12
C THR A 294 -19.60 -33.85 -22.93
N ILE A 295 -19.36 -32.67 -23.53
CA ILE A 295 -18.10 -31.95 -23.34
C ILE A 295 -17.94 -31.42 -21.91
N CYS A 296 -19.01 -30.89 -21.29
CA CYS A 296 -18.96 -30.43 -19.91
C CYS A 296 -18.65 -31.59 -18.95
N TYR A 297 -19.27 -32.76 -19.16
CA TYR A 297 -18.97 -33.95 -18.37
C TYR A 297 -17.50 -34.39 -18.53
N CYS A 298 -17.02 -34.46 -19.77
CA CYS A 298 -15.64 -34.84 -20.07
C CYS A 298 -14.62 -33.88 -19.44
N ALA A 299 -14.88 -32.57 -19.51
CA ALA A 299 -14.00 -31.54 -18.93
C ALA A 299 -13.95 -31.65 -17.40
N LEU A 300 -15.10 -31.84 -16.75
CA LEU A 300 -15.19 -31.92 -15.29
C LEU A 300 -14.66 -33.23 -14.70
N THR A 301 -14.61 -34.32 -15.49
CA THR A 301 -14.18 -35.65 -15.03
C THR A 301 -12.80 -36.07 -15.53
N GLY A 302 -12.14 -35.23 -16.34
CA GLY A 302 -10.76 -35.44 -16.77
C GLY A 302 -10.58 -36.40 -17.96
N VAL A 303 -11.64 -36.59 -18.75
CA VAL A 303 -11.54 -37.26 -20.07
C VAL A 303 -10.72 -36.35 -20.99
N LYS A 304 -9.84 -36.94 -21.80
CA LYS A 304 -8.94 -36.14 -22.65
C LYS A 304 -9.75 -35.47 -23.77
N ILE A 305 -9.76 -34.13 -23.81
CA ILE A 305 -10.44 -33.35 -24.84
C ILE A 305 -9.40 -32.82 -25.83
N ILE A 306 -9.59 -33.13 -27.11
CA ILE A 306 -8.75 -32.64 -28.20
C ILE A 306 -9.60 -31.79 -29.13
N VAL A 307 -9.22 -30.52 -29.27
CA VAL A 307 -9.88 -29.54 -30.11
C VAL A 307 -8.99 -29.24 -31.32
N ARG A 308 -9.44 -29.60 -32.52
CA ARG A 308 -8.71 -29.40 -33.77
C ARG A 308 -9.34 -28.26 -34.56
N GLY A 309 -8.53 -27.30 -35.00
CA GLY A 309 -9.01 -26.17 -35.80
C GLY A 309 -8.01 -25.02 -35.88
N ALA A 310 -8.39 -23.96 -36.60
CA ALA A 310 -7.60 -22.73 -36.67
C ALA A 310 -7.44 -22.10 -35.25
N PRO A 311 -6.24 -21.60 -34.90
CA PRO A 311 -5.97 -21.03 -33.57
C PRO A 311 -6.96 -19.95 -33.13
N GLU A 312 -7.34 -19.03 -34.02
CA GLU A 312 -8.28 -17.93 -33.72
C GLU A 312 -9.67 -18.42 -33.27
N ARG A 313 -10.13 -19.55 -33.82
CA ARG A 313 -11.44 -20.12 -33.49
C ARG A 313 -11.38 -20.99 -32.24
N THR A 314 -10.34 -21.81 -32.14
CA THR A 314 -10.16 -22.71 -30.99
C THR A 314 -9.83 -21.93 -29.71
N PHE A 315 -9.19 -20.76 -29.82
CA PHE A 315 -8.83 -19.93 -28.67
C PHE A 315 -10.02 -19.57 -27.79
N HIS A 316 -11.05 -18.93 -28.35
CA HIS A 316 -12.26 -18.53 -27.61
C HIS A 316 -12.97 -19.73 -26.95
N PHE A 317 -13.03 -20.86 -27.67
CA PHE A 317 -13.59 -22.11 -27.18
C PHE A 317 -12.80 -22.68 -25.99
N MET A 318 -11.47 -22.64 -26.08
CA MET A 318 -10.56 -23.10 -25.02
C MET A 318 -10.63 -22.21 -23.77
N VAL A 319 -10.75 -20.89 -23.94
CA VAL A 319 -10.95 -19.95 -22.82
C VAL A 319 -12.25 -20.26 -22.08
N CYS A 320 -13.34 -20.57 -22.78
CA CYS A 320 -14.58 -20.98 -22.13
C CYS A 320 -14.46 -22.35 -21.43
N LEU A 321 -13.75 -23.32 -21.99
CA LEU A 321 -13.49 -24.61 -21.32
C LEU A 321 -12.64 -24.44 -20.06
N LYS A 322 -11.69 -23.50 -20.08
CA LYS A 322 -10.87 -23.15 -18.91
C LYS A 322 -11.72 -22.69 -17.72
N LYS A 323 -12.86 -22.01 -17.98
CA LYS A 323 -13.82 -21.59 -16.94
C LYS A 323 -14.54 -22.75 -16.24
N LEU A 324 -14.48 -23.98 -16.78
CA LEU A 324 -15.02 -25.19 -16.13
C LEU A 324 -14.05 -25.84 -15.14
N LEU A 325 -12.80 -25.37 -15.07
CA LEU A 325 -11.77 -25.93 -14.19
C LEU A 325 -11.30 -24.91 -13.15
N PRO A 326 -10.97 -25.36 -11.92
CA PRO A 326 -10.25 -24.55 -10.93
C PRO A 326 -8.92 -24.01 -11.47
N GLU A 327 -8.50 -22.83 -10.98
CA GLU A 327 -7.24 -22.18 -11.37
C GLU A 327 -5.99 -23.09 -11.23
N PRO A 328 -5.80 -23.87 -10.15
CA PRO A 328 -4.65 -24.77 -10.03
C PRO A 328 -4.61 -25.88 -11.10
N MET A 329 -5.74 -26.16 -11.75
CA MET A 329 -5.87 -27.19 -12.80
C MET A 329 -5.73 -26.62 -14.21
N HIS A 330 -5.53 -25.31 -14.38
CA HIS A 330 -5.38 -24.69 -15.70
C HIS A 330 -4.10 -25.13 -16.42
N ASN A 331 -3.08 -25.58 -15.68
CA ASN A 331 -1.88 -26.20 -16.23
C ASN A 331 -2.13 -27.52 -16.98
N LEU A 332 -3.29 -28.16 -16.77
CA LEU A 332 -3.72 -29.35 -17.50
C LEU A 332 -4.21 -29.00 -18.92
N MET A 333 -4.29 -27.72 -19.26
CA MET A 333 -4.71 -27.24 -20.57
C MET A 333 -3.51 -26.75 -21.38
N ARG A 334 -3.50 -27.06 -22.68
CA ARG A 334 -2.53 -26.51 -23.63
C ARG A 334 -3.25 -25.92 -24.83
N ILE A 335 -3.03 -24.63 -25.05
CA ILE A 335 -3.55 -23.90 -26.20
C ILE A 335 -2.46 -23.83 -27.26
N ASP A 336 -2.82 -24.04 -28.53
CA ASP A 336 -1.94 -23.98 -29.70
C ASP A 336 -0.73 -24.93 -29.64
N ALA A 337 -1.01 -26.22 -29.54
CA ALA A 337 0.01 -27.24 -29.66
C ALA A 337 0.46 -27.39 -31.14
N GLN A 338 1.66 -26.89 -31.46
CA GLN A 338 2.22 -26.86 -32.81
C GLN A 338 2.91 -28.17 -33.26
N HIS A 339 3.15 -29.12 -32.35
CA HIS A 339 3.87 -30.37 -32.64
C HIS A 339 3.14 -31.59 -32.09
N GLN A 340 3.23 -32.75 -32.76
CA GLN A 340 2.57 -33.99 -32.34
C GLN A 340 3.02 -34.49 -30.95
N HIS A 341 4.29 -34.28 -30.58
CA HIS A 341 4.82 -34.57 -29.25
C HIS A 341 4.19 -33.71 -28.13
N SER A 342 3.45 -32.66 -28.49
CA SER A 342 2.72 -31.81 -27.54
C SER A 342 1.44 -32.48 -27.00
N ILE A 343 1.00 -33.60 -27.59
CA ILE A 343 -0.13 -34.42 -27.11
C ILE A 343 0.35 -35.35 -25.96
N SER A 344 1.02 -34.78 -24.97
CA SER A 344 1.48 -35.50 -23.76
C SER A 344 0.28 -36.05 -22.96
N SER A 345 0.51 -37.07 -22.14
CA SER A 345 -0.48 -37.63 -21.20
C SER A 345 -0.81 -36.67 -20.04
N GLU A 346 0.07 -35.70 -19.79
CA GLU A 346 -0.03 -34.70 -18.72
C GLU A 346 -1.16 -33.68 -18.98
N TYR A 347 -1.39 -33.32 -20.25
CA TYR A 347 -2.45 -32.41 -20.63
C TYR A 347 -3.76 -33.15 -20.88
N LYS A 348 -4.84 -32.63 -20.27
CA LYS A 348 -6.21 -33.16 -20.39
C LYS A 348 -7.03 -32.43 -21.45
N ILE A 349 -6.80 -31.14 -21.68
CA ILE A 349 -7.50 -30.36 -22.73
C ILE A 349 -6.47 -29.72 -23.63
N ILE A 350 -6.53 -30.02 -24.93
CA ILE A 350 -5.49 -29.60 -25.89
C ILE A 350 -6.16 -29.01 -27.13
N SER A 351 -5.70 -27.85 -27.60
CA SER A 351 -6.00 -27.37 -28.96
C SER A 351 -4.83 -27.59 -29.92
N VAL A 352 -5.13 -28.04 -31.14
CA VAL A 352 -4.15 -28.38 -32.20
C VAL A 352 -4.59 -27.83 -33.55
N SER A 353 -3.62 -27.54 -34.43
CA SER A 353 -3.89 -27.18 -35.83
C SER A 353 -4.52 -28.35 -36.61
N ASN A 354 -5.16 -28.02 -37.74
CA ASN A 354 -5.70 -28.98 -38.68
C ASN A 354 -4.62 -29.89 -39.30
N ASP A 355 -3.34 -29.53 -39.28
CA ASP A 355 -2.28 -30.31 -39.92
C ASP A 355 -1.77 -31.47 -39.05
N ILE A 356 -2.18 -31.53 -37.78
CA ILE A 356 -1.64 -32.49 -36.80
C ILE A 356 -2.51 -33.75 -36.74
N ALA A 357 -1.86 -34.91 -36.81
CA ALA A 357 -2.50 -36.20 -36.59
C ALA A 357 -2.92 -36.35 -35.12
N VAL A 358 -4.21 -36.61 -34.90
CA VAL A 358 -4.80 -36.76 -33.55
C VAL A 358 -5.24 -38.20 -33.31
N PRO A 359 -5.18 -38.69 -32.05
CA PRO A 359 -5.71 -40.01 -31.68
C PRO A 359 -7.17 -40.22 -32.09
N ILE A 360 -7.53 -41.48 -32.34
CA ILE A 360 -8.91 -41.88 -32.63
C ILE A 360 -9.78 -41.62 -31.40
N ALA A 361 -10.99 -41.09 -31.61
CA ALA A 361 -11.95 -40.88 -30.54
C ALA A 361 -12.29 -42.20 -29.85
N SER A 362 -12.24 -42.20 -28.52
CA SER A 362 -12.47 -43.38 -27.68
C SER A 362 -13.25 -42.97 -26.43
N SER A 363 -13.61 -43.91 -25.56
CA SER A 363 -14.23 -43.59 -24.27
C SER A 363 -13.37 -42.65 -23.41
N THR A 364 -12.05 -42.63 -23.63
CA THR A 364 -11.08 -41.79 -22.91
C THR A 364 -10.62 -40.55 -23.68
N VAL A 365 -10.99 -40.42 -24.96
CA VAL A 365 -10.60 -39.31 -25.85
C VAL A 365 -11.83 -38.72 -26.54
N TYR A 366 -12.17 -37.49 -26.15
CA TYR A 366 -13.23 -36.67 -26.74
C TYR A 366 -12.65 -35.74 -27.81
N ARG A 367 -13.20 -35.77 -29.03
CA ARG A 367 -12.66 -35.01 -30.16
C ARG A 367 -13.66 -33.98 -30.68
N VAL A 368 -13.19 -32.76 -30.87
CA VAL A 368 -13.93 -31.65 -31.50
C VAL A 368 -13.14 -31.14 -32.69
N ASP A 369 -13.69 -31.29 -33.90
CA ASP A 369 -13.07 -30.81 -35.14
C ASP A 369 -13.84 -29.59 -35.66
N PHE A 370 -13.17 -28.44 -35.76
CA PHE A 370 -13.65 -27.26 -36.47
C PHE A 370 -13.27 -27.38 -37.95
N LEU A 371 -14.26 -27.69 -38.79
CA LEU A 371 -14.06 -27.81 -40.24
C LEU A 371 -13.94 -26.43 -40.90
N GLU A 372 -13.25 -26.36 -42.03
CA GLU A 372 -13.17 -25.13 -42.82
C GLU A 372 -14.53 -24.73 -43.39
N LYS A 373 -14.76 -23.42 -43.53
CA LYS A 373 -16.04 -22.85 -43.97
C LYS A 373 -16.37 -23.35 -45.38
N HIS A 374 -17.41 -24.17 -45.51
CA HIS A 374 -18.08 -24.33 -46.79
C HIS A 374 -18.86 -23.06 -47.14
N ILE A 375 -19.05 -22.82 -48.44
CA ILE A 375 -19.58 -21.62 -49.11
C ILE A 375 -20.96 -21.13 -48.56
N ASN A 376 -21.65 -21.90 -47.72
CA ASN A 376 -22.98 -21.58 -47.18
C ASN A 376 -23.01 -21.13 -45.71
N GLY A 377 -21.94 -20.50 -45.19
CA GLY A 377 -22.02 -19.61 -44.02
C GLY A 377 -22.27 -20.23 -42.63
N ASN A 378 -22.52 -21.54 -42.51
CA ASN A 378 -22.59 -22.22 -41.21
C ASN A 378 -21.29 -23.00 -40.94
N ASP A 379 -20.63 -22.67 -39.84
CA ASP A 379 -19.46 -23.40 -39.34
C ASP A 379 -19.87 -24.83 -38.93
N ALA A 380 -19.35 -25.84 -39.63
CA ALA A 380 -19.61 -27.24 -39.31
C ALA A 380 -18.61 -27.73 -38.26
N VAL A 381 -19.07 -27.89 -37.00
CA VAL A 381 -18.29 -28.55 -35.94
C VAL A 381 -18.65 -30.02 -35.89
N SER A 382 -17.65 -30.88 -36.01
CA SER A 382 -17.80 -32.34 -35.89
C SER A 382 -17.32 -32.79 -34.52
N VAL A 383 -18.24 -33.34 -33.72
CA VAL A 383 -17.96 -33.90 -32.40
C VAL A 383 -17.92 -35.42 -32.50
N LYS A 384 -16.90 -36.05 -31.92
CA LYS A 384 -16.76 -37.50 -31.85
C LYS A 384 -16.37 -37.94 -30.45
N TRP A 385 -17.28 -38.64 -29.79
CA TRP A 385 -17.01 -39.35 -28.55
C TRP A 385 -17.94 -40.58 -28.45
N PRO A 386 -17.40 -41.81 -28.44
CA PRO A 386 -18.19 -43.04 -28.36
C PRO A 386 -18.62 -43.39 -26.92
N GLY A 387 -18.36 -42.53 -25.95
CA GLY A 387 -18.81 -42.73 -24.56
C GLY A 387 -20.26 -42.32 -24.36
N GLU A 388 -20.88 -42.85 -23.30
CA GLU A 388 -22.24 -42.50 -22.89
C GLU A 388 -22.23 -41.69 -21.59
N LEU A 389 -23.17 -40.75 -21.49
CA LEU A 389 -23.38 -40.02 -20.24
C LEU A 389 -24.02 -40.95 -19.19
N PRO A 390 -23.62 -40.83 -17.91
CA PRO A 390 -24.26 -41.59 -16.85
C PRO A 390 -25.73 -41.16 -16.68
N ARG A 391 -26.59 -42.10 -16.27
CA ARG A 391 -28.02 -41.84 -16.02
C ARG A 391 -28.29 -40.70 -15.02
N LYS A 392 -27.36 -40.48 -14.09
CA LYS A 392 -27.36 -39.36 -13.15
C LYS A 392 -26.08 -38.55 -13.35
N LEU A 393 -26.22 -37.25 -13.59
CA LEU A 393 -25.12 -36.34 -13.82
C LEU A 393 -24.63 -35.71 -12.50
N PRO A 394 -23.35 -35.33 -12.41
CA PRO A 394 -22.83 -34.63 -11.24
C PRO A 394 -23.61 -33.34 -10.93
N ASP A 395 -23.80 -33.01 -9.66
CA ASP A 395 -24.59 -31.86 -9.21
C ASP A 395 -24.01 -30.52 -9.71
N LEU A 396 -22.68 -30.37 -9.74
CA LEU A 396 -22.01 -29.22 -10.37
C LEU A 396 -22.46 -29.05 -11.83
N MET A 397 -22.46 -30.14 -12.59
CA MET A 397 -22.84 -30.12 -14.00
C MET A 397 -24.31 -29.76 -14.18
N VAL A 398 -25.20 -30.31 -13.35
CA VAL A 398 -26.64 -29.97 -13.38
C VAL A 398 -26.86 -28.48 -13.10
N LYS A 399 -26.16 -27.92 -12.11
CA LYS A 399 -26.22 -26.49 -11.77
C LYS A 399 -25.69 -25.61 -12.89
N LEU A 400 -24.58 -25.99 -13.53
CA LEU A 400 -24.02 -25.28 -14.70
C LEU A 400 -24.99 -25.30 -15.89
N MET A 401 -25.58 -26.46 -16.22
CA MET A 401 -26.56 -26.55 -17.30
C MET A 401 -27.80 -25.70 -17.03
N LYS A 402 -28.27 -25.65 -15.78
CA LYS A 402 -29.38 -24.78 -15.37
C LYS A 402 -29.02 -23.31 -15.52
N ALA A 403 -27.80 -22.91 -15.12
CA ALA A 403 -27.34 -21.54 -15.26
C ALA A 403 -27.24 -21.10 -16.73
N VAL A 404 -26.75 -21.98 -17.61
CA VAL A 404 -26.69 -21.70 -19.07
C VAL A 404 -28.10 -21.60 -19.67
N LYS A 405 -29.03 -22.49 -19.29
CA LYS A 405 -30.43 -22.40 -19.73
C LYS A 405 -31.10 -21.10 -19.28
N ALA A 406 -30.83 -20.64 -18.05
CA ALA A 406 -31.39 -19.40 -17.52
C ALA A 406 -30.97 -18.15 -18.34
N VAL A 407 -29.80 -18.15 -18.96
CA VAL A 407 -29.40 -17.09 -19.92
C VAL A 407 -30.21 -17.16 -21.22
N GLU A 408 -30.51 -18.36 -21.73
CA GLU A 408 -31.36 -18.53 -22.93
C GLU A 408 -32.78 -18.05 -22.71
N ASP A 409 -33.32 -18.33 -21.52
CA ASP A 409 -34.64 -17.87 -21.09
C ASP A 409 -34.66 -16.35 -20.77
N LYS A 410 -33.55 -15.62 -21.07
CA LYS A 410 -33.33 -14.19 -20.79
C LYS A 410 -33.48 -13.79 -19.33
N THR A 411 -33.38 -14.76 -18.41
CA THR A 411 -33.46 -14.49 -16.97
C THR A 411 -32.13 -14.00 -16.39
N PHE A 412 -31.00 -14.37 -17.00
CA PHE A 412 -29.65 -13.95 -16.60
C PHE A 412 -28.90 -13.24 -17.73
N THR A 413 -28.04 -12.29 -17.36
CA THR A 413 -27.04 -11.72 -18.26
C THR A 413 -25.81 -12.62 -18.35
N GLU A 414 -24.98 -12.42 -19.38
CA GLU A 414 -23.75 -13.20 -19.56
C GLU A 414 -22.74 -12.97 -18.42
N LEU A 415 -22.72 -11.75 -17.86
CA LEU A 415 -21.94 -11.42 -16.67
C LEU A 415 -22.38 -12.28 -15.46
N VAL A 416 -23.69 -12.40 -15.23
CA VAL A 416 -24.24 -13.21 -14.13
C VAL A 416 -23.88 -14.68 -14.33
N LEU A 417 -23.94 -15.20 -15.56
CA LEU A 417 -23.51 -16.57 -15.87
C LEU A 417 -22.02 -16.79 -15.56
N ASN A 418 -21.16 -15.84 -15.92
CA ASN A 418 -19.73 -15.93 -15.65
C ASN A 418 -19.44 -15.92 -14.14
N LYS A 419 -20.09 -15.03 -13.37
CA LYS A 419 -19.97 -15.02 -11.91
C LYS A 419 -20.51 -16.30 -11.28
N GLN A 420 -21.68 -16.76 -11.71
CA GLN A 420 -22.29 -17.99 -11.20
C GLN A 420 -21.42 -19.22 -11.48
N THR A 421 -20.83 -19.30 -12.68
CA THR A 421 -19.87 -20.35 -13.05
C THR A 421 -18.68 -20.34 -12.10
N LYS A 422 -18.06 -19.18 -11.88
CA LYS A 422 -16.92 -19.03 -10.96
C LYS A 422 -17.28 -19.46 -9.54
N VAL A 423 -18.43 -19.04 -9.01
CA VAL A 423 -18.90 -19.42 -7.66
C VAL A 423 -19.08 -20.93 -7.55
N LEU A 424 -19.69 -21.57 -8.55
CA LEU A 424 -19.91 -23.02 -8.54
C LEU A 424 -18.58 -23.80 -8.60
N ILE A 425 -17.63 -23.38 -9.44
CA ILE A 425 -16.31 -24.00 -9.52
C ILE A 425 -15.56 -23.85 -8.18
N GLU A 426 -15.59 -22.65 -7.58
CA GLU A 426 -14.95 -22.38 -6.29
C GLU A 426 -15.60 -23.16 -5.13
N GLU A 427 -16.93 -23.27 -5.10
CA GLU A 427 -17.66 -24.08 -4.12
C GLU A 427 -17.17 -25.54 -4.16
N TRP A 428 -17.12 -26.13 -5.36
CA TRP A 428 -16.70 -27.51 -5.54
C TRP A 428 -15.21 -27.72 -5.31
N LYS A 429 -14.37 -26.76 -5.69
CA LYS A 429 -12.94 -26.74 -5.36
C LYS A 429 -12.75 -26.83 -3.84
N ASN A 430 -13.47 -26.00 -3.08
CA ASN A 430 -13.39 -25.97 -1.61
C ASN A 430 -13.92 -27.26 -0.98
N LYS A 431 -14.98 -27.86 -1.54
CA LYS A 431 -15.46 -29.19 -1.11
C LYS A 431 -14.36 -30.25 -1.27
N VAL A 432 -13.69 -30.29 -2.43
CA VAL A 432 -12.61 -31.25 -2.70
C VAL A 432 -11.40 -31.02 -1.77
N ILE A 433 -10.97 -29.77 -1.58
CA ILE A 433 -9.87 -29.43 -0.66
C ILE A 433 -10.23 -29.86 0.78
N CYS A 434 -11.48 -29.63 1.21
CA CYS A 434 -11.95 -30.06 2.53
C CYS A 434 -11.90 -31.59 2.70
N LEU A 435 -12.29 -32.35 1.67
CA LEU A 435 -12.18 -33.81 1.67
C LEU A 435 -10.73 -34.30 1.70
N ASN A 436 -9.82 -33.64 0.97
CA ASN A 436 -8.41 -34.00 0.93
C ASN A 436 -7.71 -33.78 2.27
N HIS A 437 -8.13 -32.78 3.05
CA HIS A 437 -7.65 -32.57 4.42
C HIS A 437 -8.12 -33.67 5.40
N ALA A 438 -9.24 -34.35 5.12
CA ALA A 438 -9.74 -35.42 5.96
C ALA A 438 -8.95 -36.72 5.73
N LYS A 439 -8.00 -37.02 6.63
CA LYS A 439 -7.08 -38.18 6.51
C LYS A 439 -7.74 -39.55 6.73
N SER A 440 -8.94 -39.61 7.30
CA SER A 440 -9.65 -40.86 7.63
C SER A 440 -10.85 -41.10 6.72
N GLY A 441 -10.98 -42.32 6.18
CA GLY A 441 -12.09 -42.70 5.30
C GLY A 441 -13.47 -42.62 5.97
N SER A 442 -13.56 -42.85 7.29
CA SER A 442 -14.82 -42.70 8.03
C SER A 442 -15.24 -41.24 8.19
N VAL A 443 -14.27 -40.33 8.33
CA VAL A 443 -14.50 -38.88 8.38
C VAL A 443 -14.87 -38.35 7.00
N GLN A 444 -14.18 -38.80 5.94
CA GLN A 444 -14.54 -38.45 4.56
C GLN A 444 -15.98 -38.87 4.22
N ALA A 445 -16.42 -40.05 4.62
CA ALA A 445 -17.80 -40.51 4.38
C ALA A 445 -18.84 -39.60 5.06
N LYS A 446 -18.60 -39.20 6.32
CA LYS A 446 -19.47 -38.25 7.04
C LYS A 446 -19.44 -36.87 6.39
N LEU A 447 -18.27 -36.39 5.98
CA LEU A 447 -18.09 -35.08 5.36
C LEU A 447 -18.78 -35.01 3.98
N LYS A 448 -18.74 -36.08 3.18
CA LYS A 448 -19.50 -36.19 1.92
C LYS A 448 -21.00 -35.98 2.15
N ASN A 449 -21.56 -36.60 3.19
CA ASN A 449 -22.97 -36.42 3.53
C ASN A 449 -23.29 -34.96 3.93
N VAL A 450 -22.43 -34.32 4.74
CA VAL A 450 -22.60 -32.92 5.17
C VAL A 450 -22.48 -31.93 4.01
N LEU A 451 -21.54 -32.16 3.10
CA LEU A 451 -21.32 -31.30 1.92
C LEU A 451 -22.35 -31.56 0.79
N GLY A 452 -23.29 -32.50 1.00
CA GLY A 452 -24.33 -32.86 0.04
C GLY A 452 -23.83 -33.65 -1.17
N ILE A 453 -22.64 -34.25 -1.08
CA ILE A 453 -22.00 -35.00 -2.17
C ILE A 453 -22.71 -36.32 -2.38
N GLN A 454 -23.09 -36.58 -3.62
CA GLN A 454 -23.81 -37.79 -4.01
C GLN A 454 -22.87 -38.79 -4.72
N PRO A 455 -23.26 -40.08 -4.85
CA PRO A 455 -22.43 -41.08 -5.52
C PRO A 455 -22.07 -40.72 -6.97
N GLN A 456 -22.95 -40.03 -7.70
CA GLN A 456 -22.69 -39.60 -9.07
C GLN A 456 -21.60 -38.51 -9.20
N ASP A 457 -21.23 -37.84 -8.10
CA ASP A 457 -20.18 -36.82 -8.09
C ASP A 457 -18.78 -37.42 -7.92
N GLN A 458 -18.69 -38.72 -7.60
CA GLN A 458 -17.44 -39.40 -7.28
C GLN A 458 -16.40 -39.34 -8.42
N PRO A 459 -16.75 -39.47 -9.72
CA PRO A 459 -15.78 -39.32 -10.81
C PRO A 459 -15.13 -37.93 -10.85
N LEU A 460 -15.91 -36.88 -10.58
CA LEU A 460 -15.42 -35.51 -10.53
C LEU A 460 -14.45 -35.32 -9.35
N ILE A 461 -14.85 -35.80 -8.17
CA ILE A 461 -14.03 -35.71 -6.96
C ILE A 461 -12.72 -36.46 -7.14
N ASN A 462 -12.76 -37.69 -7.69
CA ASN A 462 -11.56 -38.47 -7.93
C ASN A 462 -10.57 -37.72 -8.83
N TYR A 463 -11.06 -37.09 -9.89
CA TYR A 463 -10.21 -36.32 -10.80
C TYR A 463 -9.68 -35.04 -10.17
N TRP A 464 -10.51 -34.30 -9.42
CA TRP A 464 -10.08 -33.03 -8.83
C TRP A 464 -9.15 -33.24 -7.64
N SER A 465 -9.38 -34.30 -6.84
CA SER A 465 -8.53 -34.65 -5.70
C SER A 465 -7.09 -34.97 -6.08
N THR A 466 -6.82 -35.44 -7.30
CA THR A 466 -5.45 -35.72 -7.76
C THR A 466 -4.66 -34.47 -8.14
N HIS A 467 -5.34 -33.33 -8.32
CA HIS A 467 -4.72 -32.09 -8.80
C HIS A 467 -4.87 -30.90 -7.85
N LEU A 468 -5.79 -30.97 -6.89
CA LEU A 468 -6.00 -29.97 -5.85
C LEU A 468 -5.41 -30.50 -4.53
N HIS A 469 -4.29 -29.93 -4.08
CA HIS A 469 -3.67 -30.29 -2.80
C HIS A 469 -3.90 -29.22 -1.74
#